data_AF-A0A7S8ENX0-F1
#
_entry.id   AF-A0A7S8ENX0-F1
#
_cell.length_a   1.000
_cell.length_b   1.000
_cell.length_c   1.000
_cell.angle_alpha   90.00
_cell.angle_beta   90.00
_cell.angle_gamma   90.00
#
_symmetry.space_group_name_H-M   'P 1'
#
loop_
_entity.id
_entity.type
_entity.pdbx_description
1 polymer ?
#
loop_
_entity_poly.entity_id
_entity_poly.type
_entity_poly.pdbx_seq_one_letter_code
_entity_poly.pdbx_strand_id
1 'polypeptide(L)'
;MPLLMSWLAAMQGGLPKWAEQIDAGDHASDVASNLGMQAEAYINLIDASSEAGISTELVLPMQGLMKRGVAAGKANADLTSLVGLLRSPRPAA
;
A
#
# COMPACT_ATOMS: atom_id res chain seq x y z
N MET A 1 -1.57 24.45 0.37
CA MET A 1 -0.67 23.37 0.85
C MET A 1 -0.88 22.85 2.27
N PRO A 2 -1.71 23.42 3.19
CA PRO A 2 -1.76 22.89 4.56
C PRO A 2 -2.25 21.44 4.63
N LEU A 3 -3.21 21.05 3.77
CA LEU A 3 -3.70 19.67 3.69
C LEU A 3 -2.61 18.66 3.30
N LEU A 4 -1.75 19.00 2.33
CA LEU A 4 -0.65 18.11 1.94
C LEU A 4 0.36 17.93 3.07
N MET A 5 0.74 19.02 3.74
CA MET A 5 1.70 18.95 4.85
C MET A 5 1.16 18.13 6.02
N SER A 6 -0.09 18.37 6.42
CA SER A 6 -0.73 17.58 7.49
C SER A 6 -0.89 16.11 7.11
N TRP A 7 -1.25 15.81 5.86
CA TRP A 7 -1.34 14.44 5.38
C TRP A 7 0.03 13.74 5.39
N LEU A 8 1.09 14.39 4.89
CA LEU A 8 2.44 13.84 4.91
C LEU A 8 2.93 13.57 6.34
N ALA A 9 2.69 14.51 7.27
CA ALA A 9 3.05 14.32 8.67
C ALA A 9 2.32 13.12 9.30
N ALA A 10 1.03 12.94 9.00
CA ALA A 10 0.27 11.78 9.47
C ALA A 10 0.81 10.45 8.90
N MET A 11 1.12 10.40 7.60
CA MET A 11 1.70 9.22 6.94
C MET A 11 3.10 8.88 7.47
N GLN A 12 3.92 9.87 7.77
CA GLN A 12 5.24 9.67 8.38
C GLN A 12 5.17 8.95 9.73
N GLY A 13 4.10 9.16 10.51
CA GLY A 13 3.89 8.46 11.78
C GLY A 13 3.74 6.94 11.64
N GLY A 14 3.38 6.43 10.45
CA GLY A 14 3.29 4.99 10.18
C GLY A 14 4.63 4.32 9.86
N LEU A 15 5.65 5.09 9.46
CA LEU A 15 6.93 4.55 8.96
C LEU A 15 7.65 3.61 9.95
N PRO A 16 7.76 3.91 11.26
CA PRO A 16 8.45 3.02 12.20
C PRO A 16 7.79 1.64 12.30
N LYS A 17 6.45 1.60 12.36
CA LYS A 17 5.69 0.35 12.40
C LYS A 17 5.85 -0.44 11.10
N TRP A 18 5.81 0.23 9.96
CA TRP A 18 6.00 -0.44 8.68
C TRP A 18 7.40 -1.05 8.56
N ALA A 19 8.43 -0.36 9.05
CA ALA A 19 9.79 -0.90 9.11
C ALA A 19 9.83 -2.18 9.97
N GLU A 20 9.25 -2.15 11.16
CA GLU A 20 9.17 -3.32 12.05
C GLU A 20 8.46 -4.52 11.38
N GLN A 21 7.29 -4.30 10.77
CA GLN A 21 6.55 -5.35 10.05
C GLN A 21 7.36 -5.94 8.89
N ILE A 22 8.11 -5.10 8.16
CA ILE A 22 8.95 -5.54 7.04
C ILE A 22 10.13 -6.38 7.54
N ASP A 23 10.79 -5.93 8.62
CA ASP A 23 11.97 -6.60 9.17
C ASP A 23 11.62 -7.92 9.85
N ALA A 24 10.50 -7.96 10.58
CA ALA A 24 9.99 -9.17 11.22
C ALA A 24 9.34 -10.16 10.23
N GLY A 25 8.89 -9.67 9.07
CA GLY A 25 8.06 -10.44 8.13
C GLY A 25 6.64 -10.73 8.65
N ASP A 26 6.24 -10.10 9.75
CA ASP A 26 4.88 -10.14 10.29
C ASP A 26 4.09 -8.93 9.78
N HIS A 27 3.17 -9.20 8.86
CA HIS A 27 2.31 -8.19 8.26
C HIS A 27 0.87 -8.27 8.79
N ALA A 28 0.55 -9.15 9.73
CA ALA A 28 -0.83 -9.41 10.15
C ALA A 28 -1.14 -8.89 11.55
N SER A 29 -0.11 -8.60 12.35
CA SER A 29 -0.28 -8.08 13.70
C SER A 29 -0.64 -6.59 13.73
N ASP A 30 -1.59 -6.25 14.61
CA ASP A 30 -2.06 -4.89 14.91
C ASP A 30 -2.50 -4.07 13.68
N VAL A 31 -3.08 -4.71 12.66
CA VAL A 31 -3.45 -4.05 11.41
C VAL A 31 -4.74 -3.24 11.57
N ALA A 32 -4.64 -1.91 11.52
CA ALA A 32 -5.78 -1.00 11.62
C ALA A 32 -6.53 -0.83 10.27
N SER A 33 -5.79 -0.80 9.16
CA SER A 33 -6.34 -0.67 7.80
C SER A 33 -5.75 -1.75 6.91
N ASN A 34 -6.43 -2.89 6.85
CA ASN A 34 -5.94 -4.06 6.11
C ASN A 34 -5.99 -3.86 4.59
N LEU A 35 -5.20 -4.67 3.89
CA LEU A 35 -5.00 -4.60 2.45
C LEU A 35 -6.31 -4.79 1.67
N GLY A 36 -7.20 -5.69 2.11
CA GLY A 36 -8.49 -5.92 1.45
C GLY A 36 -9.35 -4.66 1.43
N MET A 37 -9.48 -4.01 2.60
CA MET A 37 -10.19 -2.74 2.73
C MET A 37 -9.57 -1.66 1.85
N GLN A 38 -8.24 -1.52 1.87
CA GLN A 38 -7.54 -0.53 1.06
C GLN A 38 -7.72 -0.80 -0.44
N ALA A 39 -7.64 -2.06 -0.88
CA ALA A 39 -7.77 -2.45 -2.28
C ALA A 39 -9.16 -2.11 -2.86
N GLU A 40 -10.22 -2.34 -2.08
CA GLU A 40 -11.59 -1.97 -2.45
C GLU A 40 -11.77 -0.44 -2.48
N ALA A 41 -11.23 0.27 -1.49
CA ALA A 41 -11.33 1.73 -1.42
C ALA A 41 -10.45 2.47 -2.44
N TYR A 42 -9.42 1.82 -2.98
CA TYR A 42 -8.40 2.47 -3.84
C TYR A 42 -8.99 3.04 -5.13
N ILE A 43 -10.11 2.50 -5.62
CA ILE A 43 -10.78 3.01 -6.82
C ILE A 43 -11.19 4.48 -6.66
N ASN A 44 -11.59 4.91 -5.46
CA ASN A 44 -11.98 6.28 -5.18
C ASN A 44 -10.83 7.28 -5.44
N LEU A 45 -9.57 6.87 -5.21
CA LEU A 45 -8.41 7.70 -5.50
C LEU A 45 -8.16 7.85 -7.01
N ILE A 46 -8.42 6.78 -7.78
CA ILE A 46 -8.27 6.77 -9.24
C ILE A 46 -9.35 7.67 -9.87
N ASP A 47 -10.61 7.50 -9.45
CA ASP A 47 -11.73 8.28 -9.95
C ASP A 47 -11.53 9.77 -9.66
N ALA A 48 -11.19 10.12 -8.42
CA ALA A 48 -10.91 11.51 -8.05
C ALA A 48 -9.73 12.11 -8.82
N SER A 49 -8.69 11.32 -9.13
CA SER A 49 -7.56 11.78 -9.95
C SER A 49 -8.00 12.07 -11.38
N SER A 50 -8.77 11.16 -11.98
CA SER A 50 -9.30 11.33 -13.34
C SER A 50 -10.24 12.53 -13.45
N GLU A 51 -11.15 12.70 -12.50
CA GLU A 51 -12.09 13.83 -12.44
C GLU A 51 -11.36 15.18 -12.30
N ALA A 52 -10.23 15.19 -11.60
CA ALA A 52 -9.38 16.36 -11.45
C ALA A 52 -8.46 16.63 -12.68
N GLY A 53 -8.52 15.79 -13.72
CA GLY A 53 -7.65 15.91 -14.89
C GLY A 53 -6.19 15.52 -14.61
N ILE A 54 -5.94 14.73 -13.56
CA ILE A 54 -4.61 14.27 -13.15
C ILE A 54 -4.36 12.87 -13.74
N SER A 55 -3.17 12.66 -14.32
CA SER A 55 -2.77 11.34 -14.82
C SER A 55 -2.80 10.28 -13.72
N THR A 56 -3.39 9.12 -14.03
CA THR A 56 -3.52 7.99 -13.10
C THR A 56 -2.33 7.03 -13.17
N GLU A 57 -1.29 7.35 -13.94
CA GLU A 57 -0.15 6.47 -14.23
C GLU A 57 0.61 5.97 -13.01
N LEU A 58 0.65 6.75 -11.92
CA LEU A 58 1.31 6.37 -10.67
C LEU A 58 0.41 5.55 -9.73
N VAL A 59 -0.90 5.77 -9.78
CA VAL A 59 -1.86 5.12 -8.86
C VAL A 59 -2.36 3.78 -9.41
N LEU A 60 -2.48 3.63 -10.73
CA LEU A 60 -2.91 2.36 -11.34
C LEU A 60 -1.99 1.17 -11.01
N PRO A 61 -0.64 1.29 -11.06
CA PRO A 61 0.25 0.20 -10.67
C PRO A 61 0.04 -0.24 -9.22
N MET A 62 -0.24 0.71 -8.32
CA MET A 62 -0.48 0.41 -6.91
C MET A 62 -1.78 -0.38 -6.72
N GLN A 63 -2.87 -0.02 -7.41
CA GLN A 63 -4.11 -0.82 -7.38
C GLN A 63 -3.86 -2.26 -7.88
N GLY A 64 -3.09 -2.40 -8.97
CA GLY A 64 -2.71 -3.70 -9.49
C GLY A 64 -1.93 -4.54 -8.48
N LEU A 65 -1.00 -3.91 -7.74
CA LEU A 65 -0.23 -4.57 -6.70
C LEU A 65 -1.10 -4.97 -5.50
N MET A 66 -2.00 -4.10 -5.04
CA MET A 66 -2.95 -4.41 -3.96
C MET A 66 -3.84 -5.60 -4.32
N LYS A 67 -4.43 -5.60 -5.53
CA LYS A 67 -5.25 -6.71 -6.03
C LYS A 67 -4.47 -8.02 -6.08
N ARG A 68 -3.21 -8.01 -6.54
CA ARG A 68 -2.32 -9.17 -6.49
C ARG A 68 -2.08 -9.67 -5.06
N GLY A 69 -1.90 -8.77 -4.09
CA GLY A 69 -1.75 -9.14 -2.69
C GLY A 69 -3.00 -9.77 -2.09
N VAL A 70 -4.18 -9.20 -2.36
CA VAL A 70 -5.46 -9.79 -1.93
C VAL A 70 -5.64 -11.19 -2.52
N ALA A 71 -5.39 -11.35 -3.83
CA ALA A 71 -5.46 -12.66 -4.50
C ALA A 71 -4.44 -13.68 -3.95
N ALA A 72 -3.30 -13.22 -3.44
CA ALA A 72 -2.30 -14.04 -2.74
C ALA A 72 -2.64 -14.33 -1.27
N GLY A 73 -3.88 -14.06 -0.83
CA GLY A 73 -4.35 -14.36 0.53
C GLY A 73 -3.92 -13.33 1.58
N LYS A 74 -3.47 -12.14 1.17
CA LYS A 74 -2.98 -11.09 2.09
C LYS A 74 -4.05 -10.06 2.47
N ALA A 75 -5.34 -10.35 2.26
CA ALA A 75 -6.43 -9.41 2.51
C ALA A 75 -6.44 -8.82 3.94
N ASN A 76 -6.10 -9.64 4.95
CA ASN A 76 -6.07 -9.22 6.35
C ASN A 76 -4.71 -8.64 6.79
N ALA A 77 -3.71 -8.60 5.91
CA ALA A 77 -2.40 -8.06 6.22
C ALA A 77 -2.33 -6.54 5.98
N ASP A 78 -1.32 -5.89 6.53
CA ASP A 78 -0.97 -4.50 6.26
C ASP A 78 -0.40 -4.33 4.85
N LEU A 79 -0.29 -3.08 4.41
CA LEU A 79 0.26 -2.69 3.11
C LEU A 79 1.70 -3.18 2.90
N THR A 80 2.45 -3.33 4.00
CA THR A 80 3.83 -3.83 4.02
C THR A 80 3.97 -5.23 3.43
N SER A 81 2.90 -6.04 3.44
CA SER A 81 2.88 -7.37 2.82
C SER A 81 3.18 -7.35 1.31
N LEU A 82 2.94 -6.22 0.64
CA LEU A 82 3.21 -6.05 -0.79
C LEU A 82 4.71 -6.03 -1.12
N VAL A 83 5.58 -5.72 -0.16
CA VAL A 83 7.04 -5.72 -0.36
C VAL A 83 7.52 -7.09 -0.85
N GLY A 84 6.94 -8.17 -0.33
CA GLY A 84 7.26 -9.53 -0.77
C GLY A 84 6.95 -9.80 -2.24
N LEU A 85 5.95 -9.13 -2.82
CA LEU A 85 5.55 -9.27 -4.22
C LEU A 85 6.42 -8.46 -5.20
N LEU A 86 7.19 -7.52 -4.69
CA LEU A 86 8.11 -6.65 -5.44
C LEU A 86 9.56 -7.14 -5.39
N ARG A 87 9.90 -8.02 -4.43
CA ARG A 87 11.22 -8.63 -4.36
C ARG A 87 11.43 -9.47 -5.63
N SER A 88 12.43 -9.08 -6.42
CA SER A 88 12.91 -9.93 -7.50
C SER A 88 13.60 -11.16 -6.91
N PRO A 89 13.54 -12.33 -7.58
CA PRO A 89 14.41 -13.46 -7.23
C PRO A 89 15.85 -12.96 -7.22
N ARG A 90 16.58 -13.22 -6.13
CA ARG A 90 18.01 -12.96 -6.12
C ARG A 90 18.63 -13.87 -7.21
N PRO A 91 19.44 -13.34 -8.14
CA PRO A 91 20.15 -14.18 -9.09
C PRO A 91 20.95 -15.22 -8.31
N ALA A 92 20.88 -16.49 -8.71
CA ALA A 92 21.75 -17.51 -8.16
C ALA A 92 23.22 -17.07 -8.40
N ALA A 93 24.03 -17.12 -7.34
CA ALA A 93 25.45 -16.82 -7.40
C ALA A 93 26.22 -17.89 -8.17
#